data_AF-A0A356IWT7-F1
#
_entry.id   AF-A0A356IWT7-F1
#
_cell.length_a   1.000
_cell.length_b   1.000
_cell.length_c   1.000
_cell.angle_alpha   90.00
_cell.angle_beta   90.00
_cell.angle_gamma   90.00
#
_symmetry.space_group_name_H-M   'P 1'
#
loop_
_entity.id
_entity.type
_entity.pdbx_description
1 polymer ?
#
loop_
_entity_poly.entity_id
_entity_poly.type
_entity_poly.pdbx_seq_one_letter_code
_entity_poly.pdbx_strand_id
1 'polypeptide(L)' 'MRNLVIVFVMILTIVGPSIVIAVLGFASIRALGRNPSATPKVLPAMIIALVFAEAVAIIALLVLFHIFGTTE' A
#
# COMPACT_ATOMS: atom_id res chain seq x y z
N MET A 1 -24.21 11.58 -5.78
CA MET A 1 -23.38 10.75 -6.68
C MET A 1 -21.88 10.98 -6.46
N ARG A 2 -21.36 12.21 -6.63
CA ARG A 2 -19.90 12.51 -6.48
C ARG A 2 -19.27 11.98 -5.18
N ASN A 3 -19.87 12.27 -4.03
CA ASN A 3 -19.31 11.85 -2.73
C ASN A 3 -19.26 10.32 -2.56
N LEU A 4 -20.22 9.59 -3.16
CA LEU A 4 -20.22 8.13 -3.13
C LEU A 4 -19.07 7.56 -3.96
N VAL A 5 -18.77 8.16 -5.12
CA VAL A 5 -17.63 7.77 -5.96
C VAL A 5 -16.31 8.00 -5.21
N ILE A 6 -16.15 9.16 -4.55
CA ILE A 6 -14.95 9.47 -3.76
C ILE A 6 -14.75 8.44 -2.65
N VAL A 7 -15.78 8.16 -1.84
CA VAL A 7 -15.70 7.17 -0.76
C VAL A 7 -15.35 5.78 -1.30
N PHE A 8 -15.97 5.38 -2.41
CA PHE A 8 -15.70 4.08 -3.02
C PHE A 8 -14.26 3.95 -3.51
N VAL A 9 -13.74 4.95 -4.22
CA VAL A 9 -12.35 4.96 -4.69
C VAL A 9 -11.38 4.99 -3.50
N MET A 10 -11.66 5.78 -2.47
CA MET A 10 -10.82 5.80 -1.25
C MET A 10 -10.73 4.42 -0.60
N ILE A 11 -11.85 3.71 -0.46
CA ILE A 11 -11.87 2.35 0.11
C ILE A 11 -11.00 1.42 -0.75
N LEU A 12 -11.19 1.41 -2.06
CA LEU A 12 -10.40 0.56 -2.95
C LEU A 12 -8.90 0.85 -2.85
N THR A 13 -8.53 2.13 -2.81
CA THR A 13 -7.14 2.58 -2.73
C THR A 13 -6.49 2.24 -1.39
N ILE A 14 -7.25 2.13 -0.30
CA ILE A 14 -6.73 1.73 1.02
C ILE A 14 -6.64 0.21 1.15
N VAL A 15 -7.64 -0.52 0.61
CA VAL A 15 -7.71 -1.98 0.73
C VAL A 15 -6.55 -2.67 0.01
N GLY A 16 -6.18 -2.20 -1.19
CA GLY A 16 -5.07 -2.78 -1.96
C GLY A 16 -3.74 -2.84 -1.18
N PRO A 17 -3.18 -1.69 -0.74
CA PRO A 17 -1.97 -1.63 0.08
C PRO A 17 -2.11 -2.38 1.39
N SER A 18 -3.27 -2.30 2.05
CA SER A 18 -3.51 -3.04 3.31
C SER A 18 -3.34 -4.54 3.15
N ILE A 19 -3.82 -5.11 2.03
CA ILE A 19 -3.63 -6.53 1.71
C ILE A 19 -2.15 -6.84 1.45
N VAL A 20 -1.46 -5.97 0.69
CA VAL A 20 -0.02 -6.15 0.42
C VAL A 20 0.78 -6.10 1.73
N ILE A 21 0.50 -5.15 2.62
CA ILE A 21 1.11 -5.04 3.94
C ILE A 21 0.89 -6.32 4.75
N ALA A 22 -0.35 -6.81 4.81
CA ALA A 22 -0.68 -8.01 5.57
C ALA A 22 0.06 -9.25 5.06
N VAL A 23 0.02 -9.49 3.74
CA VAL A 23 0.65 -10.67 3.12
C VAL A 23 2.17 -10.59 3.24
N LEU A 24 2.76 -9.44 2.91
CA LEU A 24 4.21 -9.28 2.88
C LEU A 24 4.81 -9.25 4.28
N GLY A 25 4.14 -8.61 5.24
CA GLY A 25 4.50 -8.63 6.65
C GLY A 25 4.49 -10.05 7.21
N PHE A 26 3.40 -10.80 6.98
CA PHE A 26 3.30 -12.19 7.41
C PHE A 26 4.40 -13.08 6.80
N ALA A 27 4.62 -12.98 5.49
CA ALA A 27 5.65 -13.74 4.79
C ALA A 27 7.05 -13.42 5.30
N SER A 28 7.34 -12.13 5.53
CA SER A 28 8.64 -11.67 6.02
C SER A 28 8.91 -12.14 7.45
N ILE A 29 7.94 -11.99 8.35
CA ILE A 29 8.04 -12.49 9.74
C ILE A 29 8.30 -13.99 9.75
N ARG A 30 7.58 -14.77 8.92
CA ARG A 30 7.74 -16.22 8.85
C ARG A 30 9.10 -16.63 8.26
N ALA A 31 9.60 -15.91 7.25
CA ALA A 31 10.91 -16.16 6.67
C ALA A 31 12.04 -15.88 7.69
N LEU A 32 11.96 -14.75 8.38
CA LEU A 32 12.95 -14.34 9.38
C LEU A 32 12.92 -15.23 10.62
N GLY A 33 11.74 -15.65 11.07
CA GLY A 33 11.61 -16.59 12.18
C GLY A 33 12.24 -17.97 11.89
N ARG A 34 12.26 -18.39 10.62
CA ARG A 34 12.92 -19.63 10.19
C ARG A 34 14.42 -19.47 9.96
N ASN A 35 14.86 -18.28 9.53
CA ASN A 35 16.26 -17.98 9.30
C ASN A 35 16.60 -16.52 9.64
N PRO A 36 17.03 -16.23 10.88
CA PRO A 36 17.38 -14.88 11.31
C PRO A 36 18.54 -14.26 10.52
N SER A 37 19.44 -15.08 9.97
CA SER A 37 20.57 -14.60 9.15
C SER A 37 20.15 -13.99 7.81
N ALA A 38 18.90 -14.21 7.37
CA ALA A 38 18.36 -13.65 6.14
C ALA A 38 17.87 -12.19 6.29
N THR A 39 17.83 -11.66 7.52
CA THR A 39 17.41 -10.28 7.84
C THR A 39 17.93 -9.19 6.89
N PRO A 40 19.25 -9.09 6.62
CA PRO A 40 19.77 -8.02 5.75
C PRO A 40 19.32 -8.12 4.28
N LYS A 41 18.72 -9.24 3.87
CA LYS A 41 18.15 -9.40 2.52
C LYS A 41 16.64 -9.21 2.50
N VAL A 42 15.94 -9.77 3.49
CA VAL A 42 14.47 -9.79 3.52
C VAL A 42 13.89 -8.44 3.91
N LEU A 43 14.43 -7.76 4.94
CA LEU A 43 13.86 -6.48 5.38
C LEU A 43 13.95 -5.39 4.30
N PRO A 44 15.10 -5.17 3.63
CA PRO A 44 15.16 -4.17 2.57
C PRO A 44 14.22 -4.49 1.40
N ALA A 45 14.15 -5.76 0.97
CA ALA A 45 13.24 -6.18 -0.10
C ALA A 45 11.76 -5.96 0.29
N MET A 46 11.39 -6.29 1.54
CA MET A 46 10.06 -6.04 2.07
C MET A 46 9.73 -4.56 2.06
N ILE A 47 10.60 -3.72 2.62
CA ILE A 47 10.39 -2.26 2.69
C ILE A 47 10.22 -1.68 1.29
N ILE A 48 11.09 -2.05 0.34
CA ILE A 48 11.00 -1.58 -1.05
C ILE A 48 9.64 -1.95 -1.67
N ALA A 49 9.20 -3.20 -1.50
CA ALA A 49 7.91 -3.64 -2.03
C ALA A 49 6.73 -2.91 -1.37
N LEU A 50 6.76 -2.66 -0.06
CA LEU A 50 5.74 -1.85 0.63
C LEU A 50 5.73 -0.41 0.12
N VAL A 51 6.90 0.21 -0.06
CA VAL A 51 7.02 1.56 -0.60
C VAL A 51 6.44 1.65 -2.01
N PHE A 52 6.69 0.66 -2.86
CA PHE A 52 6.07 0.62 -4.20
C PHE A 52 4.54 0.47 -4.12
N ALA A 53 4.02 -0.37 -3.22
CA ALA A 53 2.58 -0.52 -3.04
C ALA A 53 1.92 0.79 -2.56
N GLU A 54 2.54 1.47 -1.59
CA GLU A 54 2.10 2.78 -1.11
C GLU A 54 2.22 3.86 -2.19
N ALA A 55 3.28 3.86 -3.00
CA ALA A 55 3.44 4.83 -4.09
C ALA A 55 2.28 4.74 -5.10
N VAL A 56 1.85 3.53 -5.46
CA VAL A 56 0.68 3.32 -6.34
C VAL A 56 -0.59 3.89 -5.71
N ALA A 57 -0.78 3.67 -4.40
CA ALA A 57 -1.94 4.16 -3.68
C ALA A 57 -1.97 5.69 -3.60
N ILE A 58 -0.82 6.30 -3.28
CA ILE A 58 -0.66 7.76 -3.24
C ILE A 58 -0.95 8.36 -4.61
N ILE A 59 -0.45 7.78 -5.71
CA ILE A 59 -0.74 8.25 -7.06
C ILE A 59 -2.26 8.20 -7.33
N ALA A 60 -2.93 7.12 -6.95
CA ALA A 60 -4.38 7.01 -7.13
C ALA A 60 -5.15 8.05 -6.30
N LEU A 61 -4.75 8.31 -5.05
CA LEU A 61 -5.33 9.36 -4.22
C LEU A 61 -5.06 10.77 -4.77
N LEU A 62 -3.87 11.02 -5.31
CA LEU A 62 -3.52 12.29 -5.94
C LEU A 62 -4.36 12.55 -7.18
N VAL A 63 -4.56 11.54 -8.04
CA VAL A 63 -5.44 11.65 -9.21
C VAL A 63 -6.88 11.91 -8.76
N LEU A 64 -7.36 11.20 -7.73
CA LEU A 64 -8.69 11.44 -7.16
C LEU A 64 -8.83 12.88 -6.64
N PHE A 65 -7.83 13.38 -5.90
CA PHE A 65 -7.80 14.74 -5.40
C PHE A 65 -7.75 15.76 -6.55
N HIS A 66 -6.97 15.52 -7.60
CA HIS A 66 -6.91 16.43 -8.74
C HIS A 66 -8.24 16.51 -9.50
N ILE A 67 -8.94 15.39 -9.66
CA ILE A 67 -10.24 15.35 -10.37
C ILE A 67 -11.36 15.99 -9.54
N PHE A 68 -11.38 15.79 -8.22
CA PHE A 68 -12.52 16.16 -7.38
C PHE A 68 -12.24 17.25 -6.35
N GLY A 69 -10.97 17.61 -6.12
CA GLY A 69 -10.52 18.52 -5.06
C GLY A 69 -10.35 19.97 -5.50
N THR A 70 -10.37 20.28 -6.80
CA THR A 70 -10.36 21.66 -7.29
C THR A 70 -11.79 22.14 -7.50
N THR A 71 -12.44 22.57 -6.41
CA THR A 71 -13.62 23.43 -6.48
C THR A 71 -13.28 24.77 -5.86
N GLU A 72 -12.51 25.56 -6.61
CA GLU A 72 -12.51 27.03 -6.62
C GLU A 72 -12.72 27.42 -8.08
#